data_AF-A0A7Y4VTV3-F1
#
_entry.id   AF-A0A7Y4VTV3-F1
#
_cell.length_a   1.000
_cell.length_b   1.000
_cell.length_c   1.000
_cell.angle_alpha   90.00
_cell.angle_beta   90.00
_cell.angle_gamma   90.00
#
_symmetry.space_group_name_H-M   'P 1'
#
loop_
_entity.id
_entity.type
_entity.pdbx_description
1 polymer ?
#
loop_
_entity_poly.entity_id
_entity_poly.type
_entity_poly.pdbx_seq_one_letter_code
_entity_poly.pdbx_strand_id
1 'polypeptide(L)'
;MPYNAEERDRSPLNVILDQQCHCLDGGFLAALLLWKLGFKPLVLDLTPVPALDDDHVLALYQIEGRWGAVAKSNFVQLGFREPVYKNLRELAMSYFEHYMNTHRQKTLRGYTRPMDLSTIDPSWMWDESAANRLYKKFYTRKSIPLITRSMEKRLSLVRENIFQAETLGTDMSWVFGIRGE
;
A
#
# COMPACT_ATOMS: atom_id res chain seq x y z
N MET A 1 9.17 3.95 12.21
CA MET A 1 7.79 4.24 12.63
C MET A 1 7.03 2.91 12.77
N PRO A 2 6.46 2.59 13.94
CA PRO A 2 5.63 1.39 14.14
C PRO A 2 4.43 1.36 13.17
N TYR A 3 3.96 0.14 12.86
CA TYR A 3 2.69 -0.05 12.18
C TYR A 3 1.57 -0.10 13.22
N ASN A 4 0.49 0.63 13.01
CA ASN A 4 -0.70 0.59 13.86
C ASN A 4 -1.94 0.60 12.96
N ALA A 5 -2.73 -0.49 12.97
CA ALA A 5 -3.89 -0.67 12.10
C ALA A 5 -5.21 -0.23 12.75
N GLU A 6 -5.18 0.86 13.51
CA GLU A 6 -6.37 1.50 14.06
C GLU A 6 -7.28 2.09 12.97
N GLU A 7 -8.52 2.43 13.34
CA GLU A 7 -9.50 3.00 12.40
C GLU A 7 -9.20 4.45 11.96
N ARG A 8 -8.36 5.16 12.70
CA ARG A 8 -8.12 6.59 12.46
C ARG A 8 -7.10 6.77 11.33
N ASP A 9 -7.61 7.27 10.22
CA ASP A 9 -6.80 7.78 9.12
C ASP A 9 -6.17 9.15 9.45
N ARG A 10 -4.85 9.19 9.59
CA ARG A 10 -4.09 10.42 9.90
C ARG A 10 -3.79 11.28 8.69
N SER A 11 -3.69 12.60 8.90
CA SER A 11 -2.97 13.49 7.98
C SER A 11 -1.45 13.23 8.07
N PRO A 12 -0.65 13.55 7.03
CA PRO A 12 0.81 13.46 7.10
C PRO A 12 1.45 14.18 8.29
N LEU A 13 0.93 15.34 8.68
CA LEU A 13 1.37 16.04 9.89
C LEU A 13 1.15 15.19 11.14
N ASN A 14 -0.05 14.61 11.31
CA ASN A 14 -0.37 13.78 12.46
C ASN A 14 0.44 12.48 12.49
N VAL A 15 0.79 11.90 11.34
CA VAL A 15 1.72 10.76 11.27
C VAL A 15 3.09 11.12 11.86
N ILE A 16 3.60 12.32 11.55
CA ILE A 16 4.88 12.80 12.10
C ILE A 16 4.78 13.06 13.60
N LEU A 17 3.70 13.71 14.06
CA LEU A 17 3.50 14.05 15.47
C LEU A 17 3.29 12.82 16.34
N ASP A 18 2.42 11.90 15.91
CA ASP A 18 2.09 10.67 16.64
C ASP A 18 3.19 9.61 16.51
N GLN A 19 4.08 9.73 15.52
CA GLN A 19 5.13 8.76 15.19
C GLN A 19 4.59 7.35 14.95
N GLN A 20 3.41 7.22 14.35
CA GLN A 20 2.79 5.95 13.98
C GLN A 20 1.89 6.10 12.74
N CYS A 21 1.73 5.01 11.99
CA CYS A 21 0.86 4.96 10.81
C CYS A 21 0.50 3.51 10.42
N HIS A 22 -0.53 3.36 9.59
CA HIS A 22 -0.78 2.18 8.76
C HIS A 22 -0.34 2.43 7.30
N CYS A 23 -0.78 1.59 6.36
CA CYS A 23 -0.36 1.66 4.97
C CYS A 23 -0.80 2.96 4.28
N LEU A 24 -2.06 3.37 4.46
CA LEU A 24 -2.65 4.56 3.84
C LEU A 24 -1.94 5.85 4.23
N ASP A 25 -2.00 6.25 5.49
CA ASP A 25 -1.42 7.49 6.00
C ASP A 25 0.12 7.50 5.85
N GLY A 26 0.78 6.35 6.04
CA GLY A 26 2.19 6.17 5.73
C GLY A 26 2.53 6.39 4.25
N GLY A 27 1.68 5.92 3.34
CA GLY A 27 1.82 6.13 1.90
C GLY A 27 1.63 7.59 1.49
N PHE A 28 0.64 8.28 2.06
CA PHE A 28 0.42 9.70 1.80
C PHE A 28 1.53 10.59 2.39
N LEU A 29 2.05 10.26 3.58
CA LEU A 29 3.24 10.91 4.12
C LEU A 29 4.44 10.69 3.20
N ALA A 30 4.69 9.45 2.74
CA ALA A 30 5.79 9.16 1.84
C ALA A 30 5.69 9.94 0.52
N ALA A 31 4.49 10.08 -0.05
CA ALA A 31 4.26 10.90 -1.24
C ALA A 31 4.55 12.39 -1.00
N LEU A 32 4.18 12.92 0.17
CA LEU A 32 4.53 14.28 0.57
C LEU A 32 6.05 14.46 0.68
N LEU A 33 6.76 13.51 1.31
CA LEU A 33 8.21 13.58 1.47
C LEU A 33 8.94 13.47 0.13
N LEU A 34 8.52 12.55 -0.75
CA LEU A 34 9.03 12.45 -2.13
C LEU A 34 8.81 13.77 -2.88
N TRP A 35 7.70 14.45 -2.66
CA TRP A 35 7.46 15.75 -3.27
C TRP A 35 8.42 16.83 -2.77
N LYS A 36 8.74 16.83 -1.48
CA LYS A 36 9.79 17.71 -0.93
C LYS A 36 11.19 17.40 -1.50
N LEU A 37 11.42 16.18 -1.96
CA LEU A 37 12.63 15.76 -2.65
C LEU A 37 12.62 16.06 -4.17
N GLY A 38 11.57 16.69 -4.69
CA GLY A 38 11.48 17.11 -6.10
C GLY A 38 10.77 16.11 -7.03
N PHE A 39 10.25 14.99 -6.51
CA PHE A 39 9.42 14.08 -7.29
C PHE A 39 7.96 14.58 -7.35
N LYS A 40 7.15 13.99 -8.23
CA LYS A 40 5.69 14.20 -8.17
C LYS A 40 5.10 13.42 -6.99
N PRO A 41 4.15 13.98 -6.21
CA PRO A 41 3.46 13.26 -5.14
C PRO A 41 2.44 12.29 -5.73
N LEU A 42 2.91 11.12 -6.16
CA LEU A 42 2.07 10.10 -6.77
C LEU A 42 1.75 9.00 -5.76
N VAL A 43 0.48 8.65 -5.64
CA VAL A 43 0.03 7.50 -4.84
C VAL A 43 -0.72 6.48 -5.69
N LEU A 44 -0.52 5.20 -5.39
CA LEU A 44 -1.16 4.07 -6.06
C LEU A 44 -1.66 3.09 -5.01
N ASP A 45 -2.77 2.45 -5.34
CA ASP A 45 -3.39 1.42 -4.50
C ASP A 45 -3.17 0.04 -5.10
N LEU A 46 -2.72 -0.92 -4.31
CA LEU A 46 -2.71 -2.34 -4.62
C LEU A 46 -3.94 -2.98 -4.00
N THR A 47 -4.78 -3.59 -4.84
CA THR A 47 -6.10 -4.05 -4.44
C THR A 47 -6.14 -5.58 -4.37
N PRO A 48 -6.39 -6.19 -3.19
CA PRO A 48 -6.53 -7.62 -3.04
C PRO A 48 -7.94 -8.11 -3.40
N VAL A 49 -8.22 -9.38 -3.10
CA VAL A 49 -9.59 -9.90 -3.10
C VAL A 49 -10.36 -9.17 -1.99
N PRO A 50 -11.51 -8.55 -2.30
CA PRO A 50 -12.33 -7.88 -1.29
C PRO A 50 -12.66 -8.81 -0.13
N ALA A 51 -12.60 -8.27 1.09
CA ALA A 51 -12.89 -8.96 2.35
C ALA A 51 -11.98 -10.15 2.69
N LEU A 52 -10.87 -10.37 1.96
CA LEU A 52 -9.87 -11.39 2.32
C LEU A 52 -8.54 -10.80 2.76
N ASP A 53 -8.32 -9.50 2.56
CA ASP A 53 -7.10 -8.78 2.93
C ASP A 53 -7.33 -7.26 2.90
N ASP A 54 -6.40 -6.51 3.46
CA ASP A 54 -6.37 -5.03 3.39
C ASP A 54 -5.76 -4.53 2.07
N ASP A 55 -6.24 -3.41 1.54
CA ASP A 55 -5.57 -2.66 0.48
C ASP A 55 -4.15 -2.20 0.90
N HIS A 56 -3.30 -1.87 -0.07
CA HIS A 56 -1.93 -1.41 0.22
C HIS A 56 -1.50 -0.20 -0.62
N VAL A 57 -1.16 0.89 0.06
CA VAL A 57 -0.85 2.18 -0.58
C VAL A 57 0.65 2.35 -0.80
N LEU A 58 1.01 2.65 -2.06
CA LEU A 58 2.37 2.93 -2.50
C LEU A 58 2.53 4.42 -2.83
N ALA A 59 3.58 5.05 -2.32
CA ALA A 59 4.08 6.32 -2.83
C ALA A 59 5.09 6.07 -3.95
N LEU A 60 4.80 6.57 -5.14
CA LEU A 60 5.57 6.26 -6.35
C LEU A 60 6.62 7.34 -6.62
N TYR A 61 7.76 6.91 -7.15
CA TYR A 61 8.78 7.80 -7.71
C TYR A 61 9.37 7.19 -8.98
N GLN A 62 10.04 8.02 -9.77
CA GLN A 62 10.74 7.56 -10.97
C GLN A 62 12.16 8.13 -11.05
N ILE A 63 13.10 7.26 -11.43
CA ILE A 63 14.47 7.63 -11.79
C ILE A 63 14.75 7.00 -13.15
N GLU A 64 15.27 7.78 -14.10
CA GLU A 64 15.59 7.32 -15.47
C GLU A 64 14.44 6.58 -16.17
N GLY A 65 13.20 7.03 -15.95
CA GLY A 65 12.00 6.43 -16.55
C GLY A 65 11.59 5.09 -15.94
N ARG A 66 12.22 4.66 -14.84
CA ARG A 66 11.88 3.44 -14.10
C ARG A 66 11.14 3.77 -12.81
N TRP A 67 10.11 2.98 -12.51
CA TRP A 67 9.27 3.13 -11.33
C TRP A 67 9.90 2.49 -10.11
N GLY A 68 9.85 3.18 -8.98
CA GLY A 68 10.07 2.65 -7.63
C GLY A 68 8.91 3.02 -6.71
N ALA A 69 8.94 2.49 -5.48
CA ALA A 69 7.91 2.78 -4.48
C ALA A 69 8.47 2.86 -3.05
N VAL A 70 7.86 3.73 -2.26
CA VAL A 70 8.00 3.78 -0.80
C VAL A 70 6.65 3.41 -0.20
N ALA A 71 6.64 2.50 0.77
CA ALA A 71 5.42 2.04 1.42
C ALA A 71 5.68 1.63 2.87
N LYS A 72 4.65 1.75 3.70
CA LYS A 72 4.64 1.26 5.08
C LYS A 72 3.73 0.03 5.17
N SER A 73 4.23 -1.06 5.75
CA SER A 73 3.46 -2.27 5.97
C SER A 73 3.77 -2.91 7.33
N ASN A 74 2.88 -3.81 7.75
CA ASN A 74 3.08 -4.78 8.84
C ASN A 74 3.80 -6.05 8.35
N PHE A 75 3.69 -6.37 7.06
CA PHE A 75 4.40 -7.48 6.42
C PHE A 75 5.74 -6.99 5.87
N VAL A 76 6.81 -7.74 6.17
CA VAL A 76 8.18 -7.27 5.95
C VAL A 76 8.52 -7.02 4.48
N GLN A 77 7.94 -7.79 3.56
CA GLN A 77 8.26 -7.68 2.13
C GLN A 77 7.37 -6.71 1.35
N LEU A 78 6.38 -6.08 1.99
CA LEU A 78 5.47 -5.14 1.34
C LEU A 78 5.91 -3.66 1.47
N GLY A 79 7.18 -3.42 1.77
CA GLY A 79 7.74 -2.07 1.89
C GLY A 79 8.29 -1.49 0.57
N PHE A 80 9.52 -0.98 0.67
CA PHE A 80 10.25 -0.26 -0.39
C PHE A 80 10.52 -1.12 -1.64
N ARG A 81 10.63 -0.43 -2.79
CA ARG A 81 11.02 -1.00 -4.08
C ARG A 81 11.91 -0.02 -4.83
N GLU A 82 13.07 -0.53 -5.25
CA GLU A 82 14.03 0.20 -6.10
C GLU A 82 13.40 0.64 -7.43
N PRO A 83 13.88 1.73 -8.06
CA PRO A 83 13.34 2.25 -9.29
C PRO A 83 13.87 1.48 -10.51
N VAL A 84 13.49 0.20 -10.64
CA VAL A 84 13.96 -0.68 -11.72
C VAL A 84 12.84 -1.15 -12.65
N TYR A 85 11.58 -0.89 -12.30
CA TYR A 85 10.40 -1.42 -12.99
C TYR A 85 10.01 -0.55 -14.20
N LYS A 86 9.82 -1.15 -15.38
CA LYS A 86 9.52 -0.40 -16.62
C LYS A 86 8.14 0.24 -16.60
N ASN A 87 7.18 -0.43 -15.97
CA ASN A 87 5.79 0.00 -15.91
C ASN A 87 5.17 -0.36 -14.56
N LEU A 88 4.02 0.22 -14.27
CA LEU A 88 3.31 0.02 -13.00
C LEU A 88 2.86 -1.42 -12.77
N ARG A 89 2.57 -2.17 -13.85
CA ARG A 89 2.23 -3.58 -13.73
C ARG A 89 3.41 -4.39 -13.23
N GLU A 90 4.61 -4.16 -13.77
CA GLU A 90 5.85 -4.79 -13.29
C GLU A 90 6.12 -4.43 -11.82
N LEU A 91 5.96 -3.16 -11.44
CA LEU A 91 6.08 -2.74 -10.04
C LEU A 91 5.07 -3.49 -9.15
N ALA A 92 3.79 -3.52 -9.53
CA ALA A 92 2.75 -4.24 -8.78
C ALA A 92 3.02 -5.75 -8.70
N MET A 93 3.53 -6.37 -9.78
CA MET A 93 3.93 -7.79 -9.78
C MET A 93 5.05 -8.09 -8.78
N SER A 94 5.93 -7.12 -8.46
CA SER A 94 6.98 -7.30 -7.43
C SER A 94 6.43 -7.47 -6.00
N TYR A 95 5.16 -7.16 -5.77
CA TYR A 95 4.48 -7.41 -4.51
C TYR A 95 3.70 -8.73 -4.51
N PHE A 96 3.37 -9.27 -5.69
CA PHE A 96 2.38 -10.34 -5.87
C PHE A 96 2.68 -11.62 -5.07
N GLU A 97 3.93 -12.08 -5.06
CA GLU A 97 4.30 -13.32 -4.34
C GLU A 97 4.28 -13.16 -2.82
N HIS A 98 4.45 -11.93 -2.34
CA HIS A 98 4.51 -11.57 -0.91
C HIS A 98 3.15 -11.19 -0.33
N TYR A 99 2.16 -10.95 -1.19
CA TYR A 99 0.86 -10.41 -0.81
C TYR A 99 -0.12 -11.55 -0.51
N MET A 100 -0.27 -11.86 0.76
CA MET A 100 -1.05 -12.99 1.23
C MET A 100 -1.68 -12.76 2.59
N ASN A 101 -2.76 -13.48 2.84
CA ASN A 101 -3.45 -13.45 4.13
C ASN A 101 -2.95 -14.54 5.09
N THR A 102 -3.53 -14.55 6.29
CA THR A 102 -3.25 -15.48 7.39
C THR A 102 -3.62 -16.94 7.06
N HIS A 103 -4.42 -17.17 6.03
CA HIS A 103 -4.74 -18.48 5.49
C HIS A 103 -3.77 -18.96 4.40
N ARG A 104 -2.65 -18.25 4.20
CA ARG A 104 -1.61 -18.51 3.17
C ARG A 104 -2.14 -18.40 1.75
N GLN A 105 -3.23 -17.66 1.53
CA GLN A 105 -3.79 -17.42 0.20
C GLN A 105 -3.15 -16.17 -0.39
N LYS A 106 -2.74 -16.22 -1.66
CA LYS A 106 -2.30 -15.03 -2.39
C LYS A 106 -3.51 -14.18 -2.77
N THR A 107 -3.56 -12.95 -2.26
CA THR A 107 -4.76 -12.11 -2.29
C THR A 107 -4.67 -10.97 -3.29
N LEU A 108 -3.49 -10.52 -3.73
CA LEU A 108 -3.39 -9.40 -4.69
C LEU A 108 -4.12 -9.69 -6.02
N ARG A 109 -4.98 -8.77 -6.47
CA ARG A 109 -5.78 -8.91 -7.72
C ARG A 109 -5.62 -7.79 -8.71
N GLY A 110 -5.23 -6.60 -8.26
CA GLY A 110 -5.18 -5.44 -9.12
C GLY A 110 -4.43 -4.28 -8.52
N TYR A 111 -4.46 -3.17 -9.24
CA TYR A 111 -3.89 -1.91 -8.81
C TYR A 111 -4.64 -0.74 -9.47
N THR A 112 -4.57 0.44 -8.89
CA THR A 112 -5.18 1.65 -9.48
C THR A 112 -4.21 2.43 -10.36
N ARG A 113 -4.73 3.35 -11.19
CA ARG A 113 -3.87 4.36 -11.84
C ARG A 113 -3.26 5.29 -10.77
N PRO A 114 -2.04 5.81 -10.95
CA PRO A 114 -1.48 6.78 -10.01
C PRO A 114 -2.40 7.99 -9.85
N MET A 115 -2.62 8.43 -8.61
CA MET A 115 -3.23 9.72 -8.31
C MET A 115 -2.11 10.75 -8.17
N ASP A 116 -2.20 11.83 -8.94
CA ASP A 116 -1.33 12.98 -8.76
C ASP A 116 -1.93 13.90 -7.68
N LEU A 117 -1.23 14.05 -6.56
CA LEU A 117 -1.67 14.88 -5.45
C LEU A 117 -1.27 16.35 -5.61
N SER A 118 -0.47 16.72 -6.63
CA SER A 118 0.03 18.09 -6.81
C SER A 118 -1.06 19.10 -7.16
N THR A 119 -2.19 18.63 -7.69
CA THR A 119 -3.35 19.48 -8.04
C THR A 119 -4.47 19.39 -7.00
N ILE A 120 -4.26 18.67 -5.90
CA ILE A 120 -5.25 18.51 -4.83
C ILE A 120 -5.03 19.63 -3.82
N ASP A 121 -6.12 20.14 -3.23
CA ASP A 121 -6.09 21.11 -2.13
C ASP A 121 -5.07 20.69 -1.07
N PRO A 122 -4.03 21.49 -0.79
CA PRO A 122 -2.90 21.06 0.03
C PRO A 122 -3.25 20.80 1.50
N SER A 123 -4.44 21.20 1.96
CA SER A 123 -4.91 20.97 3.33
C SER A 123 -4.85 19.51 3.77
N TRP A 124 -4.90 18.53 2.85
CA TRP A 124 -4.70 17.12 3.19
C TRP A 124 -3.38 16.83 3.92
N MET A 125 -2.38 17.70 3.81
CA MET A 125 -1.08 17.53 4.47
C MET A 125 -1.12 17.77 5.97
N TRP A 126 -2.05 18.58 6.48
CA TRP A 126 -2.10 18.98 7.88
C TRP A 126 -3.49 18.85 8.52
N ASP A 127 -4.56 19.03 7.76
CA ASP A 127 -5.94 18.90 8.22
C ASP A 127 -6.46 17.46 8.02
N GLU A 128 -6.75 16.78 9.13
CA GLU A 128 -7.20 15.39 9.11
C GLU A 128 -8.56 15.23 8.41
N SER A 129 -9.44 16.22 8.53
CA SER A 129 -10.74 16.20 7.83
C SER A 129 -10.58 16.27 6.31
N ALA A 130 -9.66 17.10 5.81
CA ALA A 130 -9.31 17.19 4.40
C ALA A 130 -8.63 15.91 3.91
N ALA A 131 -7.70 15.36 4.68
CA ALA A 131 -7.05 14.09 4.39
C ALA A 131 -8.07 12.96 4.23
N ASN A 132 -8.99 12.82 5.19
CA ASN A 132 -10.06 11.83 5.16
C ASN A 132 -10.97 11.94 3.91
N ARG A 133 -11.32 13.15 3.48
CA ARG A 133 -12.09 13.34 2.24
C ARG A 133 -11.31 12.86 1.01
N LEU A 134 -10.01 13.12 0.97
CA LEU A 134 -9.13 12.66 -0.09
C LEU A 134 -8.98 11.13 -0.09
N TYR A 135 -8.81 10.51 1.08
CA TYR A 135 -8.65 9.06 1.22
C TYR A 135 -9.91 8.30 0.79
N LYS A 136 -11.09 8.78 1.18
CA LYS A 136 -12.37 8.24 0.68
C LYS A 136 -12.42 8.28 -0.84
N LYS A 137 -12.04 9.40 -1.47
CA LYS A 137 -11.96 9.51 -2.93
C LYS A 137 -10.92 8.54 -3.52
N PHE A 138 -9.77 8.39 -2.86
CA PHE A 138 -8.70 7.50 -3.30
C PHE A 138 -9.16 6.04 -3.43
N TYR A 139 -9.93 5.52 -2.47
CA TYR A 139 -10.42 4.13 -2.49
C TYR A 139 -11.59 3.88 -3.45
N THR A 140 -12.27 4.92 -3.94
CA THR A 140 -13.34 4.75 -4.96
C THR A 140 -12.80 4.50 -6.37
N ARG A 141 -11.48 4.56 -6.58
CA ARG A 141 -10.88 4.51 -7.91
C ARG A 141 -10.91 3.09 -8.47
N LYS A 142 -11.15 3.01 -9.78
CA LYS A 142 -11.27 1.72 -10.48
C LYS A 142 -9.94 0.96 -10.49
N SER A 143 -9.97 -0.26 -9.98
CA SER A 143 -8.86 -1.22 -10.06
C SER A 143 -8.67 -1.76 -11.49
N ILE A 144 -7.40 -1.94 -11.87
CA ILE A 144 -6.94 -2.58 -13.09
C ILE A 144 -6.49 -4.00 -12.72
N PRO A 145 -7.05 -5.05 -13.34
CA PRO A 145 -6.67 -6.43 -13.04
C PRO A 145 -5.18 -6.71 -13.28
N LEU A 146 -4.51 -7.30 -12.30
CA LEU A 146 -3.10 -7.71 -12.36
C LEU A 146 -2.95 -9.11 -12.98
N ILE A 147 -3.91 -9.97 -12.68
CA ILE A 147 -4.02 -11.35 -13.17
C ILE A 147 -5.40 -11.62 -13.75
N THR A 148 -5.51 -12.66 -14.58
CA THR A 148 -6.82 -13.09 -15.13
C THR A 148 -7.58 -13.95 -14.11
N ARG A 149 -8.91 -14.00 -14.24
CA ARG A 149 -9.75 -14.93 -13.47
C ARG A 149 -9.33 -16.40 -13.61
N SER A 150 -8.77 -16.77 -14.76
CA SER A 150 -8.29 -18.14 -14.99
C SER A 150 -7.00 -18.43 -14.20
N MET A 151 -6.11 -17.45 -14.09
CA MET A 151 -4.89 -17.55 -13.26
C MET A 151 -5.24 -17.62 -11.78
N GLU A 152 -6.15 -16.75 -11.31
CA GLU A 152 -6.63 -16.72 -9.93
C GLU A 152 -7.11 -18.10 -9.43
N LYS A 153 -7.92 -18.80 -10.22
CA LYS A 153 -8.44 -20.13 -9.89
C LYS A 153 -7.38 -21.23 -9.72
N ARG A 154 -6.14 -20.97 -10.16
CA ARG A 154 -5.03 -21.93 -10.12
C ARG A 154 -3.92 -21.56 -9.14
N LEU A 155 -4.09 -20.48 -8.37
CA LEU A 155 -3.09 -20.08 -7.39
C LEU A 155 -2.97 -21.16 -6.31
N SER A 156 -1.73 -21.57 -6.04
CA SER A 156 -1.41 -22.45 -4.92
C SER A 156 -1.39 -21.67 -3.61
N LEU A 157 -1.69 -22.36 -2.52
CA LEU A 157 -1.40 -21.82 -1.19
C LEU A 157 0.11 -21.60 -1.04
N VAL A 158 0.47 -20.56 -0.30
CA VAL A 158 1.85 -20.31 0.10
C VAL A 158 2.29 -21.42 1.04
N ARG A 159 3.50 -21.94 0.80
CA ARG A 159 4.09 -22.99 1.65
C ARG A 159 4.38 -22.44 3.04
N GLU A 160 4.28 -23.31 4.04
CA GLU A 160 4.46 -22.94 5.44
C GLU A 160 5.78 -22.22 5.72
N ASN A 161 6.90 -22.72 5.19
CA ASN A 161 8.20 -22.12 5.40
C ASN A 161 8.34 -20.73 4.75
N ILE A 162 7.64 -20.48 3.64
CA ILE A 162 7.59 -19.16 3.01
C ILE A 162 6.72 -18.24 3.87
N PHE A 163 5.54 -18.71 4.27
CA PHE A 163 4.65 -17.93 5.14
C PHE A 163 5.37 -17.45 6.41
N GLN A 164 6.07 -18.35 7.10
CA GLN A 164 6.86 -18.02 8.29
C GLN A 164 7.94 -16.94 8.03
N ALA A 165 8.60 -16.99 6.87
CA ALA A 165 9.59 -16.00 6.49
C ALA A 165 8.97 -14.63 6.19
N GLU A 166 7.80 -14.62 5.55
CA GLU A 166 7.09 -13.42 5.13
C GLU A 166 6.33 -12.73 6.28
N THR A 167 6.00 -13.48 7.34
CA THR A 167 5.40 -12.95 8.58
C THR A 167 6.42 -12.69 9.68
N LEU A 168 7.72 -12.77 9.37
CA LEU A 168 8.76 -12.55 10.37
C LEU A 168 8.68 -11.11 10.90
N GLY A 169 8.47 -10.94 12.20
CA GLY A 169 8.37 -9.62 12.82
C GLY A 169 7.04 -8.88 12.56
N THR A 170 6.08 -9.53 11.91
CA THR A 170 4.71 -9.02 11.77
C THR A 170 4.01 -9.06 13.12
N ASP A 171 3.37 -7.95 13.50
CA ASP A 171 2.49 -7.93 14.66
C ASP A 171 1.12 -8.49 14.26
N MET A 172 0.87 -9.74 14.68
CA MET A 172 -0.37 -10.45 14.34
C MET A 172 -1.63 -9.76 14.85
N SER A 173 -1.54 -8.93 15.90
CA SER A 173 -2.69 -8.19 16.42
C SER A 173 -3.22 -7.13 15.46
N TRP A 174 -2.41 -6.71 14.48
CA TRP A 174 -2.77 -5.72 13.46
C TRP A 174 -3.13 -6.31 12.10
N VAL A 175 -3.09 -7.63 11.96
CA VAL A 175 -3.34 -8.31 10.68
C VAL A 175 -4.85 -8.43 10.42
N PHE A 176 -5.26 -8.18 9.17
CA PHE A 176 -6.63 -8.37 8.71
C PHE A 176 -7.17 -9.77 9.06
N GLY A 177 -8.41 -9.83 9.56
CA GLY A 177 -9.05 -11.08 9.98
C GLY A 177 -8.55 -11.66 11.32
N ILE A 178 -7.52 -11.07 11.93
CA ILE A 178 -7.08 -11.37 13.31
C ILE A 178 -7.38 -10.20 14.24
N ARG A 179 -7.08 -8.96 13.79
CA ARG A 179 -7.38 -7.75 14.57
C ARG A 179 -8.87 -7.71 14.91
N GLY A 180 -9.19 -7.44 16.17
CA GLY A 180 -10.57 -7.29 16.62
C GLY A 180 -11.19 -6.08 15.93
N GLU A 181 -12.39 -6.26 15.37
CA GLU A 181 -13.26 -5.15 14.96
C GLU A 181 -13.74 -4.35 16.18
#